data_AF-A0A7V3MIR0-F1
#
_entry.id   AF-A0A7V3MIR0-F1
#
_cell.length_a   1.000
_cell.length_b   1.000
_cell.length_c   1.000
_cell.angle_alpha   90.00
_cell.angle_beta   90.00
_cell.angle_gamma   90.00
#
_symmetry.space_group_name_H-M   'P 1'
#
loop_
_entity.id
_entity.type
_entity.pdbx_description
1 polymer ?
#
loop_
_entity_poly.entity_id
_entity_poly.type
_entity_poly.pdbx_seq_one_letter_code
_entity_poly.pdbx_strand_id
1 'polypeptide(L)'
;MTTMRTFMIVIAAVLIIATAAYATAAWSKLFADTYKPKADSAVAKAKCQLCHMKKMSDGLNAYGDALKGKKAEAASLKAIENLDSDKDKFTNIAEIKAGTLPGDPNSKPAAKSGPKPPAKPSKPKK
;
A
#
# COMPACT_ATOMS: atom_id res chain seq x y z
N MET A 1 -33.91 18.23 -29.06
CA MET A 1 -32.64 17.54 -29.40
C MET A 1 -31.51 17.82 -28.42
N THR A 2 -31.50 18.97 -27.73
CA THR A 2 -30.50 19.32 -26.71
C THR A 2 -30.57 18.43 -25.46
N THR A 3 -31.77 18.09 -24.97
CA THR A 3 -32.00 17.23 -23.78
C THR A 3 -31.53 15.79 -23.95
N MET A 4 -31.63 15.21 -25.15
CA MET A 4 -31.21 13.83 -25.45
C MET A 4 -29.69 13.70 -25.54
N ARG A 5 -28.99 14.77 -25.98
CA ARG A 5 -27.52 14.85 -25.96
C ARG A 5 -26.97 14.96 -24.55
N THR A 6 -27.59 15.76 -23.68
CA THR A 6 -27.18 15.84 -22.26
C THR A 6 -27.39 14.51 -21.54
N PHE A 7 -28.51 13.82 -21.80
CA PHE A 7 -28.78 12.50 -21.20
C PHE A 7 -27.75 11.44 -21.62
N MET A 8 -27.35 11.40 -22.90
CA MET A 8 -26.33 10.46 -23.36
C MET A 8 -24.92 10.77 -22.82
N ILE A 9 -24.57 12.05 -22.66
CA ILE A 9 -23.29 12.46 -22.05
C ILE A 9 -23.23 12.05 -20.57
N VAL A 10 -24.34 12.19 -19.83
CA VAL A 10 -24.42 11.76 -18.42
C VAL A 10 -24.31 10.24 -18.30
N ILE A 11 -24.97 9.46 -19.17
CA ILE A 11 -24.86 7.98 -19.18
C ILE A 11 -23.43 7.52 -19.51
N ALA A 12 -22.78 8.14 -20.49
CA ALA A 12 -21.40 7.81 -20.86
C ALA A 12 -20.41 8.15 -19.73
N ALA A 13 -20.60 9.26 -19.00
CA ALA A 13 -19.77 9.62 -17.85
C ALA A 13 -19.94 8.63 -16.67
N VAL A 14 -21.16 8.14 -16.41
CA VAL A 14 -21.42 7.15 -15.36
C VAL A 14 -20.76 5.80 -15.66
N LEU A 15 -20.70 5.38 -16.93
CA LEU A 15 -20.06 4.12 -17.34
C LEU A 15 -18.53 4.15 -17.17
N ILE A 16 -17.88 5.31 -17.32
CA ILE A 16 -16.43 5.45 -17.13
C ILE A 16 -16.04 5.38 -15.64
N ILE A 17 -16.86 5.95 -14.75
CA ILE A 17 -16.64 5.94 -13.29
C ILE A 17 -16.70 4.50 -12.74
N ALA A 18 -17.50 3.63 -13.36
CA ALA A 18 -17.61 2.23 -12.94
C ALA A 18 -16.28 1.47 -13.00
N THR A 19 -15.41 1.76 -13.97
CA THR A 19 -14.16 0.98 -14.18
C THR A 19 -13.13 1.16 -13.06
N ALA A 20 -13.01 2.36 -12.49
CA ALA A 20 -12.09 2.65 -11.39
C ALA A 20 -12.50 1.95 -10.07
N ALA A 21 -13.82 1.75 -9.86
CA ALA A 21 -14.33 1.05 -8.70
C ALA A 21 -13.94 -0.44 -8.70
N TYR A 22 -13.94 -1.11 -9.85
CA TYR A 22 -13.63 -2.54 -9.95
C TYR A 22 -12.16 -2.88 -9.65
N ALA A 23 -11.22 -1.99 -9.98
CA ALA A 23 -9.81 -2.24 -9.71
C ALA A 23 -9.54 -2.35 -8.19
N THR A 24 -10.20 -1.55 -7.37
CA THR A 24 -9.92 -1.47 -5.92
C THR A 24 -10.44 -2.69 -5.13
N ALA A 25 -11.60 -3.24 -5.50
CA ALA A 25 -12.20 -4.39 -4.81
C ALA A 25 -11.39 -5.68 -5.02
N ALA A 26 -10.88 -5.90 -6.24
CA ALA A 26 -10.07 -7.08 -6.58
C ALA A 26 -8.74 -7.11 -5.80
N TRP A 27 -8.01 -5.99 -5.78
CA TRP A 27 -6.75 -5.89 -5.04
C TRP A 27 -6.92 -6.05 -3.54
N SER A 28 -7.97 -5.45 -2.96
CA SER A 28 -8.25 -5.52 -1.53
C SER A 28 -8.52 -6.96 -1.07
N LYS A 29 -9.39 -7.66 -1.81
CA LYS A 29 -9.70 -9.07 -1.54
C LYS A 29 -8.48 -9.95 -1.73
N LEU A 30 -7.78 -9.78 -2.85
CA LEU A 30 -6.57 -10.55 -3.16
C LEU A 30 -5.49 -10.38 -2.08
N PHE A 31 -5.26 -9.16 -1.61
CA PHE A 31 -4.30 -8.87 -0.55
C PHE A 31 -4.68 -9.59 0.75
N ALA A 32 -5.96 -9.50 1.16
CA ALA A 32 -6.46 -10.18 2.35
C ALA A 32 -6.34 -11.71 2.24
N ASP A 33 -6.68 -12.27 1.08
CA ASP A 33 -6.61 -13.71 0.82
C ASP A 33 -5.14 -14.22 0.78
N THR A 34 -4.23 -13.41 0.23
CA THR A 34 -2.80 -13.74 0.09
C THR A 34 -2.05 -13.66 1.42
N TYR A 35 -2.28 -12.60 2.21
CA TYR A 35 -1.46 -12.29 3.38
C TYR A 35 -2.14 -12.52 4.72
N LYS A 36 -3.48 -12.57 4.76
CA LYS A 36 -4.27 -12.78 5.97
C LYS A 36 -3.78 -11.90 7.14
N PRO A 37 -3.72 -10.56 6.95
CA PRO A 37 -3.18 -9.67 7.95
C PRO A 37 -3.98 -9.74 9.26
N LYS A 38 -3.32 -9.50 10.39
CA LYS A 38 -3.99 -9.41 11.69
C LYS A 38 -5.01 -8.28 11.67
N ALA A 39 -6.24 -8.52 12.13
CA ALA A 39 -7.36 -7.58 11.97
C ALA A 39 -7.12 -6.19 12.59
N ASP A 40 -6.28 -6.10 13.62
CA ASP A 40 -5.93 -4.88 14.35
C ASP A 40 -4.69 -4.16 13.79
N SER A 41 -3.98 -4.76 12.82
CA SER A 41 -2.79 -4.19 12.19
C SER A 41 -3.08 -2.95 11.34
N ALA A 42 -2.05 -2.14 11.07
CA ALA A 42 -2.17 -0.98 10.20
C ALA A 42 -2.58 -1.39 8.78
N VAL A 43 -1.96 -2.45 8.23
CA VAL A 43 -2.29 -2.99 6.89
C VAL A 43 -3.73 -3.46 6.76
N ALA A 44 -4.30 -4.10 7.80
CA ALA A 44 -5.70 -4.50 7.78
C ALA A 44 -6.66 -3.30 7.80
N LYS A 45 -6.27 -2.20 8.46
CA LYS A 45 -7.08 -0.98 8.59
C LYS A 45 -6.93 -0.02 7.41
N ALA A 46 -5.84 -0.09 6.65
CA ALA A 46 -5.50 0.88 5.62
C ALA A 46 -6.45 0.89 4.41
N LYS A 47 -7.08 -0.25 4.07
CA LYS A 47 -8.00 -0.36 2.93
C LYS A 47 -7.36 0.26 1.65
N CYS A 48 -7.97 1.29 1.08
CA CYS A 48 -7.45 2.00 -0.10
C CYS A 48 -6.08 2.66 0.14
N GLN A 49 -5.81 3.09 1.37
CA GLN A 49 -4.55 3.76 1.74
C GLN A 49 -3.35 2.81 1.75
N LEU A 50 -3.58 1.50 1.58
CA LEU A 50 -2.51 0.53 1.39
C LEU A 50 -1.72 0.79 0.10
N CYS A 51 -2.41 1.24 -0.96
CA CYS A 51 -1.79 1.53 -2.27
C CYS A 51 -1.89 3.01 -2.66
N HIS A 52 -2.73 3.79 -1.99
CA HIS A 52 -2.95 5.20 -2.32
C HIS A 52 -2.49 6.13 -1.22
N MET A 53 -2.17 7.36 -1.61
CA MET A 53 -1.95 8.46 -0.67
C MET A 53 -3.20 8.74 0.18
N LYS A 54 -3.01 9.48 1.28
CA LYS A 54 -4.10 9.84 2.21
C LYS A 54 -5.28 10.51 1.49
N LYS A 55 -5.01 11.32 0.46
CA LYS A 55 -6.03 11.77 -0.49
C LYS A 55 -5.83 11.00 -1.78
N MET A 56 -6.89 10.34 -2.28
CA MET A 56 -6.82 9.57 -3.53
C MET A 56 -6.41 10.43 -4.74
N SER A 57 -6.73 11.72 -4.71
CA SER A 57 -6.31 12.70 -5.72
C SER A 57 -4.80 12.85 -5.85
N ASP A 58 -4.06 12.51 -4.79
CA ASP A 58 -2.61 12.66 -4.73
C ASP A 58 -1.89 11.45 -5.35
N GLY A 59 -2.66 10.44 -5.81
CA GLY A 59 -2.14 9.30 -6.56
C GLY A 59 -1.81 8.08 -5.70
N LEU A 60 -0.90 7.26 -6.21
CA LEU A 60 -0.42 6.04 -5.57
C LEU A 60 0.64 6.37 -4.52
N ASN A 61 0.72 5.55 -3.48
CA ASN A 61 1.88 5.53 -2.59
C ASN A 61 3.00 4.70 -3.20
N ALA A 62 4.16 4.63 -2.54
CA ALA A 62 5.31 3.92 -3.07
C ALA A 62 5.06 2.41 -3.29
N TYR A 63 4.23 1.79 -2.45
CA TYR A 63 3.79 0.39 -2.62
C TYR A 63 2.83 0.23 -3.82
N GLY A 64 1.86 1.12 -3.96
CA GLY A 64 0.93 1.16 -5.08
C GLY A 64 1.63 1.42 -6.41
N ASP A 65 2.62 2.29 -6.44
CA ASP A 65 3.45 2.54 -7.62
C ASP A 65 4.25 1.29 -8.02
N ALA A 66 4.73 0.50 -7.05
CA ALA A 66 5.36 -0.80 -7.34
C ALA A 66 4.39 -1.82 -7.95
N LEU A 67 3.08 -1.69 -7.71
CA LEU A 67 2.02 -2.50 -8.32
C LEU A 67 1.46 -1.89 -9.62
N LYS A 68 1.82 -0.66 -9.97
CA LYS A 68 1.27 0.04 -11.13
C LYS A 68 1.54 -0.72 -12.42
N GLY A 69 0.49 -0.91 -13.22
CA GLY A 69 0.56 -1.67 -14.48
C GLY A 69 0.62 -3.19 -14.31
N LYS A 70 0.63 -3.72 -13.08
CA LYS A 70 0.50 -5.17 -12.82
C LYS A 70 -0.97 -5.59 -12.77
N LYS A 71 -1.23 -6.87 -13.03
CA LYS A 71 -2.57 -7.47 -12.90
C LYS A 71 -2.88 -7.78 -11.44
N ALA A 72 -4.15 -7.69 -11.05
CA ALA A 72 -4.63 -8.07 -9.72
C ALA A 72 -4.60 -9.59 -9.53
N GLU A 73 -3.41 -10.14 -9.28
CA GLU A 73 -3.17 -11.56 -9.03
C GLU A 73 -2.07 -11.77 -7.98
N ALA A 74 -2.08 -12.93 -7.31
CA ALA A 74 -1.15 -13.19 -6.21
C ALA A 74 0.32 -13.14 -6.67
N ALA A 75 0.60 -13.48 -7.93
CA ALA A 75 1.94 -13.37 -8.51
C ALA A 75 2.44 -11.92 -8.52
N SER A 76 1.59 -10.93 -8.78
CA SER A 76 1.96 -9.52 -8.78
C SER A 76 2.32 -9.00 -7.39
N LEU A 77 1.58 -9.44 -6.36
CA LEU A 77 1.89 -9.11 -4.96
C LEU A 77 3.23 -9.74 -4.56
N LYS A 78 3.41 -11.04 -4.86
CA LYS A 78 4.65 -11.77 -4.58
C LYS A 78 5.88 -11.19 -5.28
N ALA A 79 5.71 -10.70 -6.52
CA ALA A 79 6.80 -10.13 -7.30
C ALA A 79 7.44 -8.88 -6.66
N ILE A 80 6.74 -8.20 -5.75
CA ILE A 80 7.25 -6.99 -5.08
C ILE A 80 7.57 -7.22 -3.60
N GLU A 81 7.47 -8.45 -3.08
CA GLU A 81 7.67 -8.75 -1.65
C GLU A 81 9.05 -8.35 -1.14
N ASN A 82 10.08 -8.48 -1.99
CA ASN A 82 11.47 -8.19 -1.63
C ASN A 82 11.88 -6.73 -1.90
N LEU A 83 10.99 -5.91 -2.45
CA LEU A 83 11.25 -4.48 -2.61
C LEU A 83 11.10 -3.78 -1.25
N ASP A 84 11.91 -2.75 -1.04
CA ASP A 84 11.72 -1.72 -0.02
C ASP A 84 11.10 -0.52 -0.75
N SER A 85 9.77 -0.50 -0.81
CA SER A 85 9.04 0.44 -1.67
C SER A 85 9.20 1.88 -1.17
N ASP A 86 9.12 2.12 0.14
CA ASP A 86 9.17 3.44 0.74
C ASP A 86 10.55 3.88 1.26
N LYS A 87 11.55 3.00 1.12
CA LYS A 87 12.98 3.24 1.41
C LYS A 87 13.28 3.39 2.89
N ASP A 88 12.53 2.70 3.75
CA ASP A 88 12.68 2.72 5.19
C ASP A 88 13.61 1.62 5.75
N LYS A 89 14.18 0.80 4.86
CA LYS A 89 15.08 -0.35 5.08
C LYS A 89 14.39 -1.66 5.43
N PHE A 90 13.06 -1.73 5.35
CA PHE A 90 12.31 -2.96 5.47
C PHE A 90 11.73 -3.36 4.11
N THR A 91 11.66 -4.66 3.85
CA THR A 91 10.99 -5.13 2.64
C THR A 91 9.49 -5.13 2.84
N ASN A 92 8.73 -4.98 1.75
CA ASN A 92 7.28 -5.00 1.74
C ASN A 92 6.71 -6.20 2.53
N ILE A 93 7.28 -7.40 2.34
CA ILE A 93 6.82 -8.59 3.05
C ILE A 93 7.15 -8.57 4.55
N ALA A 94 8.27 -7.96 4.95
CA ALA A 94 8.62 -7.82 6.35
C ALA A 94 7.61 -6.92 7.07
N GLU A 95 7.22 -5.82 6.43
CA GLU A 95 6.23 -4.88 6.92
C GLU A 95 4.82 -5.46 6.98
N ILE A 96 4.36 -6.09 5.90
CA ILE A 96 3.04 -6.75 5.85
C ILE A 96 2.92 -7.80 6.96
N LYS A 97 3.97 -8.60 7.20
CA LYS A 97 4.00 -9.59 8.30
C LYS A 97 4.08 -8.94 9.68
N ALA A 98 4.76 -7.81 9.82
CA ALA A 98 4.79 -7.02 11.05
C ALA A 98 3.49 -6.25 11.30
N GLY A 99 2.64 -6.12 10.28
CA GLY A 99 1.39 -5.38 10.33
C GLY A 99 1.54 -3.88 10.04
N THR A 100 2.66 -3.46 9.43
CA THR A 100 2.99 -2.07 9.09
C THR A 100 2.86 -1.80 7.60
N LEU A 101 2.80 -0.52 7.20
CA LEU A 101 2.38 -0.12 5.84
C LEU A 101 3.58 -0.01 4.88
N PRO A 102 3.67 -0.85 3.84
CA PRO A 102 4.83 -0.91 2.94
C PRO A 102 5.02 0.27 1.98
N GLY A 103 4.21 1.32 2.15
CA GLY A 103 4.24 2.52 1.34
C GLY A 103 4.30 3.79 2.18
N ASP A 104 4.52 3.67 3.49
CA ASP A 104 4.63 4.78 4.44
C ASP A 104 5.91 4.60 5.29
N PRO A 105 6.96 5.41 5.05
CA PRO A 105 8.25 5.24 5.73
C PRO A 105 8.20 5.53 7.25
N ASN A 106 7.07 6.03 7.74
CA ASN A 106 6.81 6.23 9.17
C ASN A 106 6.13 5.01 9.81
N SER A 107 5.56 4.11 9.01
CA SER A 107 4.91 2.87 9.44
C SER A 107 5.88 1.70 9.29
N LYS A 108 6.88 1.65 10.16
CA LYS A 108 7.93 0.62 10.10
C LYS A 108 7.76 -0.44 11.18
N PRO A 109 8.21 -1.68 10.95
CA PRO A 109 8.31 -2.69 12.00
C PRO A 109 9.08 -2.11 13.18
N ALA A 110 8.64 -2.43 14.40
CA ALA A 110 9.50 -2.22 15.55
C ALA A 110 10.80 -2.98 15.25
N ALA A 111 11.93 -2.28 15.23
CA ALA A 111 13.22 -2.95 15.24
C ALA A 111 13.13 -3.96 16.38
N LYS A 112 13.28 -5.27 16.09
CA LYS A 112 13.37 -6.27 17.15
C LYS A 112 14.31 -5.66 18.17
N SER A 113 13.87 -5.52 19.41
CA SER A 113 14.75 -5.19 20.51
C SER A 113 15.71 -6.37 20.66
N GLY A 114 16.71 -6.43 19.78
CA GLY A 114 17.95 -7.11 20.05
C GLY A 114 18.60 -6.43 21.26
N PRO A 115 19.51 -7.12 21.96
CA PRO A 115 20.18 -6.55 23.13
C PRO A 115 20.67 -5.14 22.79
N LYS A 116 20.38 -4.18 23.67
CA LYS A 116 20.90 -2.82 23.61
C LYS A 116 22.36 -2.87 23.15
N PRO A 117 22.74 -2.20 22.04
CA PRO A 117 24.14 -2.11 21.63
C PRO A 117 24.95 -1.64 22.86
N PRO A 118 26.06 -2.31 23.21
CA PRO A 118 26.87 -1.84 24.33
C PRO A 118 27.20 -0.37 24.09
N ALA A 119 26.95 0.45 25.13
CA ALA A 119 27.18 1.88 25.07
C ALA A 119 28.58 2.13 24.50
N LYS A 120 28.65 2.90 23.41
CA LYS A 120 29.92 3.29 22.80
C LYS A 120 30.77 3.94 23.90
N PRO A 121 32.01 3.48 24.15
CA PRO A 121 32.82 4.06 25.20
C PRO A 121 33.01 5.55 24.93
N SER A 122 32.63 6.38 25.91
CA SER A 122 32.90 7.80 25.92
C SER A 122 34.41 7.99 25.76
N LYS A 123 34.84 8.63 24.67
CA LYS A 123 36.24 8.97 24.44
C LYS A 123 36.70 9.89 25.59
N PRO A 124 37.82 9.61 26.28
CA PRO A 124 38.35 10.53 27.28
C PRO A 124 38.64 11.87 26.60
N LYS A 125 38.14 12.96 27.17
CA LYS A 125 38.59 14.30 26.81
C LYS A 125 40.09 14.38 27.13
N LYS A 126 40.87 14.76 26.12
CA LYS A 126 42.30 15.06 26.22
C LYS A 126 42.50 16.31 27.08
#